data_AF-A0A1W9LGT0-F1
#
_entry.id   AF-A0A1W9LGT0-F1
#
_cell.length_a   1.000
_cell.length_b   1.000
_cell.length_c   1.000
_cell.angle_alpha   90.00
_cell.angle_beta   90.00
_cell.angle_gamma   90.00
#
_symmetry.space_group_name_H-M   'P 1'
#
loop_
_entity.id
_entity.type
_entity.pdbx_description
1 polymer ?
#
loop_
_entity_poly.entity_id
_entity_poly.type
_entity_poly.pdbx_seq_one_letter_code
_entity_poly.pdbx_strand_id
1 'polypeptide(L)'
;MGKINYEIEIEIYKGEGCDHHRVGETFRYPDDIGKLCPWLLDSINSMIRVLQFGGTLPWKYKETEYEKMVDTDGITTEFIRCPDPTDAGVVAKITRRKLIALKDVGWS
;
A
#
# COMPACT_ATOMS: atom_id res chain seq x y z
N MET A 1 -15.86 6.84 -15.75
CA MET A 1 -15.37 5.66 -15.01
C MET A 1 -13.86 5.61 -15.13
N GLY A 2 -13.12 5.53 -14.03
CA GLY A 2 -11.67 5.26 -14.11
C GLY A 2 -11.45 3.77 -14.39
N LYS A 3 -10.36 3.43 -15.07
CA LYS A 3 -9.92 2.02 -15.23
C LYS A 3 -8.60 1.82 -14.50
N ILE A 4 -8.53 0.77 -13.70
CA ILE A 4 -7.31 0.41 -12.96
C ILE A 4 -6.64 -0.79 -13.61
N ASN A 5 -5.30 -0.78 -13.58
CA ASN A 5 -4.46 -1.81 -14.18
C ASN A 5 -3.93 -2.81 -13.14
N TYR A 6 -3.95 -2.41 -11.86
CA TYR A 6 -3.35 -3.16 -10.76
C TYR A 6 -4.31 -3.24 -9.57
N GLU A 7 -4.37 -4.42 -8.95
CA GLU A 7 -4.92 -4.57 -7.60
C GLU A 7 -3.89 -4.17 -6.55
N ILE A 8 -4.37 -3.81 -5.37
CA ILE A 8 -3.56 -3.31 -4.27
C ILE A 8 -3.89 -4.09 -3.01
N GLU A 9 -2.85 -4.65 -2.41
CA GLU A 9 -2.84 -5.26 -1.09
C GLU A 9 -1.97 -4.43 -0.17
N ILE A 10 -2.40 -4.25 1.08
CA ILE A 10 -1.70 -3.48 2.10
C ILE A 10 -1.45 -4.42 3.26
N GLU A 11 -0.19 -4.56 3.66
CA GLU A 11 0.25 -5.37 4.79
C GLU A 11 0.85 -4.45 5.87
N ILE A 12 0.50 -4.63 7.13
CA ILE A 12 1.20 -4.00 8.24
C ILE A 12 2.53 -4.74 8.44
N TYR A 13 3.60 -4.17 7.89
CA TYR A 13 4.91 -4.82 7.82
C TYR A 13 5.71 -4.68 9.12
N LYS A 14 5.60 -3.52 9.76
CA LYS A 14 6.34 -3.20 10.99
C LYS A 14 5.50 -2.32 11.89
N GLY A 15 5.83 -2.33 13.17
CA GLY A 15 5.28 -1.46 14.19
C GLY A 15 4.93 -2.24 15.45
N GLU A 16 4.96 -1.57 16.57
CA GLU A 16 4.50 -2.09 17.86
C GLU A 16 3.66 -1.01 18.53
N GLY A 17 2.84 -1.29 19.53
CA GLY A 17 2.17 -0.23 20.30
C GLY A 17 1.13 0.63 19.58
N CYS A 18 0.81 0.36 18.31
CA CYS A 18 -0.36 0.97 17.64
C CYS A 18 -1.65 0.31 18.14
N ASP A 19 -2.64 1.07 18.60
CA ASP A 19 -3.88 0.47 19.10
C ASP A 19 -4.80 -0.10 18.00
N HIS A 20 -4.63 0.38 16.76
CA HIS A 20 -5.52 0.06 15.65
C HIS A 20 -5.03 -1.07 14.74
N HIS A 21 -3.72 -1.29 14.66
CA HIS A 21 -3.11 -2.21 13.69
C HIS A 21 -2.05 -3.10 14.32
N ARG A 22 -1.91 -4.31 13.80
CA ARG A 22 -0.94 -5.34 14.22
C ARG A 22 -0.14 -5.83 13.02
N VAL A 23 1.15 -6.14 13.26
CA VAL A 23 2.03 -6.69 12.23
C VAL A 23 1.43 -7.97 11.65
N GLY A 24 1.46 -8.09 10.33
CA GLY A 24 0.88 -9.19 9.58
C GLY A 24 -0.58 -9.02 9.18
N GLU A 25 -1.27 -7.97 9.65
CA GLU A 25 -2.62 -7.65 9.14
C GLU A 25 -2.56 -7.24 7.67
N THR A 26 -3.53 -7.72 6.90
CA THR A 26 -3.62 -7.49 5.45
C THR A 26 -4.98 -6.93 5.06
N PHE A 27 -4.99 -5.98 4.13
CA PHE A 27 -6.19 -5.29 3.63
C PHE A 27 -6.17 -5.21 2.12
N ARG A 28 -7.33 -5.40 1.48
CA ARG A 28 -7.51 -5.21 0.03
C ARG A 28 -8.10 -3.86 -0.27
N TYR A 29 -7.51 -3.12 -1.20
CA TYR A 29 -8.05 -1.82 -1.61
C TYR A 29 -8.88 -1.94 -2.90
N PRO A 30 -10.08 -1.31 -2.97
CA PRO A 30 -10.72 -0.45 -1.96
C PRO A 30 -11.61 -1.21 -0.95
N ASP A 31 -11.77 -2.53 -1.10
CA ASP A 31 -12.81 -3.31 -0.41
C ASP A 31 -12.72 -3.26 1.13
N ASP A 32 -11.51 -3.14 1.69
CA ASP A 32 -11.22 -3.09 3.12
C ASP A 32 -10.84 -1.70 3.64
N ILE A 33 -11.00 -0.64 2.83
CA ILE A 33 -10.53 0.72 3.19
C ILE A 33 -11.09 1.22 4.52
N GLY A 34 -12.33 0.86 4.86
CA GLY A 34 -12.98 1.25 6.11
C GLY A 34 -12.41 0.59 7.37
N LYS A 35 -11.52 -0.41 7.21
CA LYS A 35 -10.80 -1.05 8.33
C LYS A 35 -9.49 -0.36 8.66
N LEU A 36 -8.98 0.48 7.74
CA LEU A 36 -7.77 1.25 7.99
C LEU A 36 -8.09 2.47 8.84
N CYS A 37 -7.26 2.72 9.86
CA CYS A 37 -7.38 3.96 10.64
C CYS A 37 -7.10 5.18 9.74
N PRO A 38 -7.72 6.35 10.00
CA PRO A 38 -7.63 7.50 9.11
C PRO A 38 -6.20 7.99 8.86
N TRP A 39 -5.33 7.92 9.86
CA TRP A 39 -3.94 8.38 9.77
C TRP A 39 -3.11 7.54 8.79
N LEU A 40 -3.21 6.22 8.90
CA LEU A 40 -2.53 5.32 7.98
C LEU A 40 -3.11 5.43 6.59
N LEU A 41 -4.45 5.51 6.47
CA LEU A 41 -5.10 5.63 5.18
C LEU A 41 -4.65 6.89 4.43
N ASP A 42 -4.65 8.05 5.10
CA ASP A 42 -4.25 9.31 4.48
C ASP A 42 -2.79 9.26 3.98
N SER A 43 -1.88 8.69 4.79
CA SER A 43 -0.47 8.63 4.43
C SER A 43 -0.17 7.72 3.23
N ILE A 44 -0.94 6.66 3.01
CA ILE A 44 -0.73 5.72 1.91
C ILE A 44 -1.54 6.04 0.65
N ASN A 45 -2.61 6.84 0.74
CA ASN A 45 -3.60 7.00 -0.32
C ASN A 45 -3.00 7.45 -1.66
N SER A 46 -2.15 8.49 -1.64
CA SER A 46 -1.51 9.00 -2.87
C SER A 46 -0.65 7.95 -3.56
N MET A 47 0.06 7.13 -2.79
CA MET A 47 0.94 6.07 -3.29
C MET A 47 0.12 4.93 -3.88
N ILE A 48 -0.97 4.53 -3.21
CA ILE A 48 -1.95 3.57 -3.73
C ILE A 48 -2.46 4.02 -5.11
N ARG A 49 -2.83 5.30 -5.26
CA ARG A 49 -3.33 5.82 -6.54
C ARG A 49 -2.30 5.74 -7.64
N VAL A 50 -1.06 6.19 -7.40
CA VAL A 50 0.03 6.10 -8.38
C VAL A 50 0.21 4.65 -8.84
N LEU A 51 0.28 3.71 -7.90
CA LEU A 51 0.49 2.29 -8.20
C LEU A 51 -0.70 1.66 -8.94
N GLN A 52 -1.92 1.96 -8.52
CA GLN A 52 -3.18 1.42 -9.05
C GLN A 52 -3.39 1.78 -10.53
N PHE A 53 -3.01 3.00 -10.91
CA PHE A 53 -3.08 3.46 -12.31
C PHE A 53 -1.83 3.14 -13.13
N GLY A 54 -0.83 2.48 -12.54
CA GLY A 54 0.34 1.94 -13.23
C GLY A 54 1.60 2.80 -13.18
N GLY A 55 1.57 3.94 -12.48
CA GLY A 55 2.78 4.69 -12.17
C GLY A 55 3.71 3.90 -11.25
N THR A 56 4.98 4.28 -11.21
CA THR A 56 5.98 3.68 -10.31
C THR A 56 6.69 4.78 -9.53
N LEU A 57 7.15 4.45 -8.33
CA LEU A 57 7.93 5.38 -7.51
C LEU A 57 9.40 4.95 -7.58
N PRO A 58 10.34 5.86 -7.93
CA PRO A 58 11.69 5.48 -8.37
C PRO A 58 12.63 5.05 -7.24
N TRP A 59 12.29 5.32 -5.98
CA TRP A 59 13.10 4.96 -4.82
C TRP A 59 13.21 3.44 -4.72
N LYS A 60 14.37 2.87 -4.34
CA LYS A 60 14.53 1.40 -4.27
C LYS A 60 14.89 0.89 -2.88
N TYR A 61 15.41 1.75 -2.01
CA TYR A 61 15.84 1.41 -0.64
C TYR A 61 16.77 0.18 -0.59
N LYS A 62 17.71 0.08 -1.54
CA LYS A 62 18.65 -1.03 -1.63
C LYS A 62 19.40 -1.23 -0.32
N GLU A 63 19.66 -2.49 0.03
CA GLU A 63 20.44 -2.86 1.23
C GLU A 63 19.75 -2.42 2.54
N THR A 64 18.43 -2.24 2.51
CA THR A 64 17.61 -1.97 3.70
C THR A 64 16.47 -2.99 3.81
N GLU A 65 15.84 -3.06 4.99
CA GLU A 65 14.62 -3.88 5.21
C GLU A 65 13.42 -3.46 4.34
N TYR A 66 13.52 -2.32 3.64
CA TYR A 66 12.48 -1.75 2.78
C TYR A 66 12.83 -1.88 1.28
N GLU A 67 13.82 -2.70 0.94
CA GLU A 67 14.22 -2.88 -0.45
C GLU A 67 13.01 -3.34 -1.30
N LYS A 68 12.73 -2.58 -2.36
CA LYS A 68 11.54 -2.81 -3.18
C LYS A 68 11.72 -4.00 -4.09
N MET A 69 10.71 -4.86 -4.10
CA MET A 69 10.52 -5.81 -5.18
C MET A 69 9.92 -5.08 -6.38
N VAL A 70 10.57 -5.20 -7.54
CA VAL A 70 10.03 -4.77 -8.83
C VAL A 70 10.26 -5.92 -9.79
N ASP A 71 9.17 -6.61 -10.15
CA ASP A 71 9.21 -7.79 -11.02
C ASP A 71 8.67 -7.45 -12.42
N THR A 72 9.18 -8.17 -13.43
CA THR A 72 8.71 -8.14 -14.82
C THR A 72 7.24 -8.55 -14.97
N ASP A 73 6.72 -9.32 -14.01
CA ASP A 73 5.30 -9.75 -13.98
C ASP A 73 4.35 -8.65 -13.47
N GLY A 74 4.87 -7.46 -13.17
CA GLY A 74 4.06 -6.31 -12.75
C GLY A 74 3.76 -6.31 -11.25
N ILE A 75 4.51 -7.07 -10.45
CA ILE A 75 4.50 -6.96 -9.00
C ILE A 75 5.44 -5.83 -8.58
N THR A 76 4.95 -4.93 -7.74
CA THR A 76 5.78 -3.88 -7.13
C THR A 76 5.40 -3.66 -5.69
N THR A 77 6.39 -3.52 -4.80
CA THR A 77 6.17 -3.19 -3.39
C THR A 77 6.55 -1.75 -3.09
N GLU A 78 5.82 -1.10 -2.19
CA GLU A 78 6.13 0.19 -1.59
C GLU A 78 6.04 0.11 -0.07
N PHE A 79 6.83 0.91 0.64
CA PHE A 79 6.84 0.94 2.10
C PHE A 79 6.59 2.37 2.58
N ILE A 80 5.52 2.57 3.35
CA ILE A 80 5.08 3.90 3.79
C ILE A 80 4.84 3.87 5.30
N ARG A 81 5.39 4.85 6.00
CA ARG A 81 5.25 4.98 7.45
C ARG A 81 3.95 5.70 7.82
N CYS A 82 3.28 5.24 8.87
CA CYS A 82 2.20 5.98 9.52
C CYS A 82 2.75 7.31 10.11
N PRO A 83 2.05 8.44 9.99
CA PRO A 83 2.51 9.72 10.52
C PRO A 83 2.36 9.84 12.04
N ASP A 84 1.91 8.77 12.72
CA ASP A 84 1.84 8.69 14.17
C ASP A 84 3.19 9.08 14.80
N PRO A 85 3.24 10.16 15.62
CA PRO A 85 4.48 10.65 16.20
C PRO A 85 5.01 9.77 17.34
N THR A 86 4.24 8.78 17.80
CA THR A 86 4.67 7.87 18.86
C THR A 86 5.74 6.90 18.36
N ASP A 87 6.35 6.19 19.31
CA ASP A 87 7.30 5.11 19.02
C ASP A 87 6.65 3.89 18.35
N ALA A 88 5.34 3.94 18.05
CA ALA A 88 4.64 2.83 17.44
C ALA A 88 5.22 2.45 16.07
N GLY A 89 5.75 3.44 15.33
CA GLY A 89 6.61 3.22 14.18
C GLY A 89 5.99 2.36 13.07
N VAL A 90 4.67 2.38 12.91
CA VAL A 90 3.96 1.54 11.95
C VAL A 90 4.42 1.80 10.53
N VAL A 91 4.74 0.74 9.79
CA VAL A 91 5.06 0.77 8.36
C VAL A 91 4.13 -0.16 7.62
N ALA A 92 3.41 0.37 6.64
CA ALA A 92 2.63 -0.41 5.70
C ALA A 92 3.48 -0.76 4.47
N LYS A 93 3.40 -2.02 4.05
CA LYS A 93 3.89 -2.51 2.78
C LYS A 93 2.72 -2.60 1.81
N ILE A 94 2.77 -1.84 0.74
CA ILE A 94 1.78 -1.84 -0.32
C ILE A 94 2.32 -2.73 -1.43
N THR A 95 1.59 -3.78 -1.78
CA THR A 95 1.91 -4.65 -2.91
C THR A 95 0.88 -4.41 -4.00
N ARG A 96 1.35 -4.02 -5.20
CA ARG A 96 0.50 -4.02 -6.38
C ARG A 96 0.71 -5.29 -7.20
N ARG A 97 -0.36 -5.80 -7.82
CA ARG A 97 -0.30 -6.92 -8.77
C ARG A 97 -1.08 -6.58 -10.02
N LYS A 98 -0.55 -6.94 -11.19
CA LYS A 98 -1.20 -6.64 -12.47
C LYS A 98 -2.49 -7.44 -12.60
N LEU A 99 -3.58 -6.77 -12.95
CA LEU A 99 -4.85 -7.44 -13.22
C LEU A 99 -4.82 -8.11 -14.60
N ILE A 100 -5.49 -9.25 -14.71
CA ILE A 100 -5.67 -9.97 -15.98
C ILE A 100 -6.52 -9.14 -16.95
N ALA A 101 -7.50 -8.38 -16.43
CA ALA A 101 -8.33 -7.47 -17.19
C ALA A 101 -8.51 -6.15 -16.43
N LEU A 102 -8.72 -5.06 -17.16
CA LEU A 102 -9.00 -3.74 -16.56
C LEU A 102 -10.24 -3.82 -15.68
N LYS A 103 -10.14 -3.29 -14.45
CA LYS A 103 -11.29 -3.17 -13.54
C LYS A 103 -11.83 -1.74 -13.62
N ASP A 104 -13.11 -1.61 -13.91
CA ASP A 104 -13.81 -0.34 -13.83
C ASP A 104 -13.99 0.06 -12.37
N VAL A 105 -13.70 1.33 -12.06
CA VAL A 105 -13.95 1.91 -10.74
C VAL A 105 -14.83 3.15 -10.86
N GLY A 106 -15.94 3.12 -10.10
CA GLY A 106 -16.84 4.25 -9.92
C GLY A 106 -16.24 5.26 -8.94
N TRP A 107 -16.30 6.53 -9.30
CA TRP A 107 -16.07 7.61 -8.34
C TRP A 107 -17.42 7.89 -7.69
N SER A 108 -17.54 7.61 -6.39
CA SER A 108 -18.62 8.09 -5.53
C SER A 108 -18.03 9.02 -4.50
#